data_AF-A0A395CYX2-F1
#
_entry.id   AF-A0A395CYX2-F1
#
_cell.length_a   1.000
_cell.length_b   1.000
_cell.length_c   1.000
_cell.angle_alpha   90.00
_cell.angle_beta   90.00
_cell.angle_gamma   90.00
#
_symmetry.space_group_name_H-M   'P 1'
#
loop_
_entity.id
_entity.type
_entity.pdbx_description
1 polymer ?
#
loop_
_entity_poly.entity_id
_entity_poly.type
_entity_poly.pdbx_seq_one_letter_code
_entity_poly.pdbx_strand_id
1 'polypeptide(L)' 'RSKKWCAVKAWGVKIAAKRGHKRAVVAVARKLAVIMHRMWIDGSAFRFSAQEESAGSPKRGTKKTLAIAS' A
#
# COMPACT_ATOMS: atom_id res chain seq x y z
N ARG A 1 -2.44 11.34 16.56
CA ARG A 1 -1.40 10.76 15.67
C ARG A 1 -1.67 9.25 15.54
N SER A 2 -2.18 8.78 14.40
CA SER A 2 -2.46 7.34 14.22
C SER A 2 -1.15 6.53 14.29
N LYS A 3 -1.09 5.52 15.16
CA LYS A 3 0.09 4.67 15.40
C LYS A 3 0.27 3.58 14.34
N LYS A 4 -0.70 3.38 13.45
CA LYS A 4 -0.68 2.29 12.46
C LYS A 4 0.37 2.54 11.38
N TRP A 5 1.17 1.52 11.10
CA TRP A 5 2.10 1.51 9.98
C TRP A 5 1.29 1.38 8.68
N CYS A 6 1.54 2.27 7.71
CA CYS A 6 0.83 2.27 6.44
C CYS A 6 1.80 2.40 5.27
N ALA A 7 1.38 1.93 4.10
CA ALA A 7 2.23 1.89 2.91
C ALA A 7 2.79 3.27 2.53
N VAL A 8 1.98 4.34 2.68
CA VAL A 8 2.41 5.72 2.41
C VAL A 8 3.51 6.18 3.38
N LYS A 9 3.41 5.79 4.66
CA LYS A 9 4.44 6.09 5.67
C LYS A 9 5.74 5.34 5.38
N ALA A 10 5.67 4.05 5.04
CA ALA A 10 6.84 3.26 4.66
C ALA A 10 7.55 3.83 3.42
N TRP A 11 6.77 4.24 2.42
CA TRP A 11 7.29 4.90 1.22
C TRP A 11 7.93 6.25 1.55
N GLY A 12 7.31 7.05 2.42
CA GLY A 12 7.88 8.31 2.90
C GLY A 12 9.23 8.14 3.59
N VAL A 13 9.38 7.14 4.45
CA VAL A 13 10.65 6.79 5.10
C VAL A 13 11.72 6.41 4.06
N LYS A 14 11.35 5.61 3.04
CA LYS A 14 12.26 5.23 1.95
C LYS A 14 12.72 6.42 1.11
N ILE A 15 11.86 7.42 0.90
CA ILE A 15 12.25 8.66 0.20
C ILE A 15 13.13 9.54 1.06
N ALA A 16 12.84 9.64 2.36
CA ALA A 16 13.68 10.40 3.29
C ALA A 16 15.13 9.90 3.27
N ALA A 17 15.32 8.58 3.24
CA ALA A 17 16.63 7.95 3.13
C ALA A 17 17.36 8.24 1.79
N LYS A 18 16.62 8.46 0.69
CA LYS A 18 17.22 8.66 -0.65
C LYS A 18 17.42 10.11 -1.05
N ARG A 19 16.53 11.02 -0.64
CA ARG A 19 16.43 12.40 -1.16
C ARG A 19 16.37 13.47 -0.06
N GLY A 20 16.41 13.06 1.20
CA GLY A 20 16.31 13.95 2.35
C GLY A 20 14.87 14.24 2.80
N HIS A 21 14.75 14.64 4.07
CA HIS A 21 13.47 14.75 4.78
C HIS A 21 12.51 15.78 4.16
N LYS A 22 12.99 16.97 3.80
CA LYS A 22 12.15 18.06 3.25
C LYS A 22 11.40 17.62 1.98
N ARG A 23 12.11 16.94 1.07
CA ARG A 23 11.54 16.41 -0.18
C ARG A 23 10.60 15.23 0.06
N ALA A 24 10.89 14.40 1.07
CA ALA A 24 10.03 13.29 1.45
C ALA A 24 8.67 13.74 2.00
N VAL A 25 8.64 14.76 2.85
CA VAL A 25 7.39 15.30 3.40
C VAL A 25 6.47 15.81 2.28
N VAL A 26 7.01 16.60 1.34
CA VAL A 26 6.24 17.11 0.19
C VAL A 26 5.73 15.95 -0.68
N ALA A 27 6.56 14.94 -0.94
CA ALA A 27 6.17 13.77 -1.73
C ALA A 27 5.03 12.98 -1.05
N VAL A 28 5.10 12.78 0.26
CA VAL A 28 4.07 12.13 1.07
C VAL A 28 2.77 12.94 1.05
N ALA A 29 2.85 14.26 1.23
CA ALA A 29 1.68 15.14 1.18
C ALA A 29 0.97 15.06 -0.18
N ARG A 30 1.71 15.11 -1.29
CA ARG A 30 1.14 14.96 -2.64
C ARG A 30 0.45 13.61 -2.82
N LYS A 31 1.06 12.52 -2.35
CA LYS A 31 0.46 11.17 -2.41
C LYS A 31 -0.84 11.12 -1.60
N LEU A 32 -0.85 11.71 -0.40
CA LEU A 32 -2.03 11.76 0.47
C LEU A 32 -3.16 12.59 -0.14
N ALA A 33 -2.84 13.77 -0.69
CA ALA A 33 -3.82 14.63 -1.34
C ALA A 33 -4.52 13.92 -2.51
N VAL A 34 -3.77 13.21 -3.36
CA VAL A 34 -4.35 12.44 -4.47
C VAL A 34 -5.26 11.32 -3.96
N ILE A 35 -4.83 10.58 -2.93
CA ILE A 35 -5.65 9.50 -2.38
C ILE A 35 -6.95 10.05 -1.80
N MET A 36 -6.88 11.12 -1.00
CA MET A 36 -8.06 11.74 -0.40
C MET A 36 -9.00 12.31 -1.47
N HIS A 37 -8.45 12.95 -2.50
CA HIS A 37 -9.22 13.49 -3.61
C HIS A 37 -9.90 12.39 -4.42
N ARG A 38 -9.20 11.29 -4.68
CA ARG A 38 -9.80 10.13 -5.36
C ARG A 38 -10.92 9.50 -4.54
N MET A 39 -10.76 9.38 -3.24
CA MET A 39 -11.79 8.84 -2.34
C MET A 39 -13.02 9.75 -2.26
N TRP A 40 -12.80 11.07 -2.31
CA TRP A 40 -13.87 12.04 -2.36
C TRP A 40 -14.71 11.94 -3.64
N ILE A 41 -14.08 11.63 -4.78
CA ILE A 41 -14.77 11.49 -6.07
C ILE A 41 -15.40 10.10 -6.25
N ASP A 42 -14.72 9.06 -5.77
CA ASP A 42 -15.03 7.64 -6.03
C ASP A 42 -15.88 7.01 -4.92
N GLY A 43 -15.95 7.65 -3.73
CA GLY A 43 -16.66 7.11 -2.56
C GLY A 43 -15.99 5.91 -1.90
N SER A 44 -14.81 5.47 -2.38
CA SER A 44 -14.08 4.33 -1.84
C SER A 44 -13.36 4.63 -0.52
N ALA A 45 -13.30 3.63 0.37
CA ALA A 45 -12.69 3.78 1.70
C ALA A 45 -11.15 3.67 1.67
N PHE A 46 -10.47 4.47 2.49
CA PHE A 46 -9.00 4.41 2.62
C PHE A 46 -8.52 3.11 3.26
N ARG A 47 -7.94 2.22 2.45
CA ARG A 47 -7.30 0.99 2.94
C ARG A 47 -5.85 1.26 3.32
N PHE A 48 -5.56 1.13 4.62
CA PHE A 48 -4.23 1.35 5.18
C PHE A 48 -3.20 0.26 4.80
N SER A 49 -3.68 -0.92 4.40
CA SER A 49 -2.88 -2.04 3.89
C SER A 49 -2.83 -2.03 2.38
N ALA A 50 -1.66 -2.25 1.79
CA ALA A 50 -1.46 -2.43 0.36
C ALA A 50 -2.01 -3.78 -0.17
N GLN A 51 -3.14 -4.24 0.37
CA GLN A 51 -3.82 -5.48 0.03
C GLN A 51 -5.32 -5.19 -0.02
N GLU A 52 -5.97 -5.70 -1.06
CA GLU A 52 -7.32 -5.38 -1.55
C GLU A 52 -7.42 -3.99 -2.21
N GLU A 53 -6.99 -3.90 -3.47
CA GLU A 53 -7.99 -3.79 -4.55
C GLU A 53 -7.30 -3.97 -5.91
N SER A 54 -6.83 -5.19 -6.14
CA SER A 54 -6.65 -5.74 -7.48
C SER A 54 -6.77 -7.24 -7.31
N ALA A 55 -8.01 -7.73 -7.21
CA ALA A 55 -8.46 -8.96 -7.84
C ALA A 55 -9.76 -9.47 -7.19
N GLY A 56 -10.89 -9.21 -7.86
CA GLY A 56 -11.85 -10.28 -8.11
C GLY A 56 -11.19 -11.37 -8.97
N SER A 57 -10.25 -12.11 -8.39
CA SER A 57 -9.66 -13.28 -9.03
C SER A 57 -9.19 -14.27 -7.96
N PRO A 58 -9.85 -15.42 -7.82
CA PRO A 58 -9.40 -16.47 -6.91
C PRO A 58 -8.13 -17.10 -7.50
N LYS A 59 -6.96 -16.59 -7.11
CA LYS A 59 -5.70 -17.24 -7.44
C LYS A 59 -5.42 -18.36 -6.43
N ARG A 60 -6.05 -19.49 -6.75
CA ARG A 60 -5.47 -20.83 -6.83
C ARG A 60 -4.77 -21.32 -5.56
N GLY A 61 -5.48 -22.20 -4.86
CA GLY A 61 -4.99 -22.91 -3.69
C GLY A 61 -3.63 -23.55 -3.90
N THR A 62 -2.76 -23.33 -2.92
CA THR A 62 -1.52 -24.07 -2.70
C THR A 62 -1.89 -25.49 -2.25
N LYS A 63 -2.39 -26.32 -3.17
CA LYS A 63 -2.27 -27.77 -2.99
C LYS A 63 -0.79 -28.06 -3.18
N LYS A 64 -0.05 -28.05 -2.07
CA LYS A 64 1.25 -28.73 -2.01
C LYS A 64 0.97 -30.14 -2.52
N THR A 65 1.51 -30.37 -3.71
CA THR A 65 1.59 -31.62 -4.43
C THR A 65 1.90 -32.75 -3.45
N LEU A 66 0.87 -33.54 -3.19
CA LEU A 66 1.02 -34.97 -3.00
C LEU A 66 1.75 -35.50 -4.26
N ALA A 67 2.77 -36.33 -4.04
CA ALA A 67 3.60 -37.07 -5.00
C ALA A 67 5.09 -36.66 -5.03
N ILE A 68 5.92 -37.71 -5.18
CA ILE A 68 7.39 -37.79 -5.24
C ILE A 68 8.02 -37.84 -3.83
N ALA A 69 8.54 -38.94 -3.27
CA ALA A 69 8.79 -40.33 -3.65
C ALA A 69 8.94 -41.10 -2.31
N SER A 70 8.36 -42.29 -2.04
CA SER A 70 8.80 -43.62 -2.47
C SER A 70 10.30 -43.83 -2.50
#